data_AF-A0A7Z6UQK8-F1
#
_entry.id   AF-A0A7Z6UQK8-F1
#
_cell.length_a   1.000
_cell.length_b   1.000
_cell.length_c   1.000
_cell.angle_alpha   90.00
_cell.angle_beta   90.00
_cell.angle_gamma   90.00
#
_symmetry.space_group_name_H-M   'P 1'
#
loop_
_entity.id
_entity.type
_entity.pdbx_description
1 polymer ?
#
loop_
_entity_poly.entity_id
_entity_poly.type
_entity_poly.pdbx_seq_one_letter_code
_entity_poly.pdbx_strand_id
1 'polypeptide(L)' 'MMKQWAIVYLDKDGVQQRREAGFDERPSDEQVARLLRKDLYPVTDELNLNDLDGRTDDPTVKTLKDHNSVQIISITEVA' A
#
# COMPACT_ATOMS: atom_id res chain seq x y z
N MET A 1 8.47 4.21 -20.65
CA MET A 1 7.01 4.32 -20.74
C MET A 1 6.46 3.77 -19.45
N MET A 2 5.54 4.48 -18.80
CA MET A 2 4.93 4.00 -17.55
C MET A 2 4.19 2.68 -17.83
N LYS A 3 4.44 1.68 -16.99
CA LYS A 3 3.73 0.41 -17.01
C LYS A 3 2.58 0.45 -16.03
N GLN A 4 1.54 -0.33 -16.30
CA GLN A 4 0.37 -0.42 -15.44
C GLN A 4 0.51 -1.66 -14.56
N TRP A 5 0.26 -1.52 -13.26
CA TRP A 5 0.43 -2.60 -12.28
C TRP A 5 -0.88 -2.85 -11.55
N ALA A 6 -1.33 -4.10 -11.56
CA ALA A 6 -2.45 -4.58 -10.78
C ALA A 6 -1.98 -4.93 -9.37
N ILE A 7 -2.46 -4.15 -8.41
CA ILE A 7 -2.29 -4.32 -6.97
C ILE A 7 -3.54 -5.01 -6.43
N VAL A 8 -3.37 -6.18 -5.85
CA VAL A 8 -4.43 -6.89 -5.13
C VAL A 8 -4.14 -6.82 -3.64
N TYR A 9 -5.13 -6.43 -2.85
CA TYR A 9 -4.99 -6.26 -1.40
C TYR A 9 -6.31 -6.55 -0.68
N LEU A 10 -6.24 -6.88 0.61
CA LEU A 10 -7.40 -6.89 1.51
C LEU A 10 -7.57 -5.49 2.10
N ASP A 11 -8.78 -4.94 2.07
CA ASP A 11 -9.10 -3.72 2.80
C ASP A 11 -9.39 -3.98 4.28
N LYS A 12 -9.70 -2.91 5.03
CA LYS A 12 -9.97 -2.95 6.47
C LYS A 12 -11.14 -3.86 6.87
N ASP A 13 -12.04 -4.16 5.93
CA ASP A 13 -13.19 -5.03 6.14
C ASP A 13 -12.87 -6.48 5.75
N GLY A 14 -11.62 -6.76 5.36
CA GLY A 14 -11.16 -8.07 4.90
C GLY A 14 -11.62 -8.39 3.47
N VAL A 15 -12.13 -7.40 2.73
CA VAL A 15 -12.61 -7.59 1.36
C VAL A 15 -11.44 -7.45 0.40
N GLN A 16 -11.32 -8.41 -0.52
CA GLN A 16 -10.29 -8.35 -1.56
C GLN A 16 -10.64 -7.28 -2.59
N GLN A 17 -9.72 -6.34 -2.76
CA GLN A 17 -9.79 -5.26 -3.73
C GLN A 17 -8.69 -5.39 -4.77
N ARG A 18 -8.95 -4.85 -5.96
CA ARG A 18 -7.98 -4.72 -7.06
C ARG A 18 -7.88 -3.25 -7.45
N ARG A 19 -6.65 -2.76 -7.58
CA ARG A 19 -6.36 -1.40 -8.05
C ARG A 19 -5.26 -1.44 -9.10
N GLU A 20 -5.41 -0.60 -10.11
CA GLU A 20 -4.38 -0.42 -11.13
C GLU A 20 -3.67 0.91 -10.93
N ALA A 21 -2.33 0.89 -11.01
CA ALA A 21 -1.49 2.05 -10.78
C ALA A 21 -0.33 2.10 -11.76
N GLY A 22 0.04 3.30 -12.21
CA GLY A 22 1.14 3.51 -13.14
C GLY A 22 2.48 3.62 -12.41
N PHE A 23 3.43 2.77 -12.76
CA PHE A 23 4.82 2.83 -12.31
C PHE A 23 5.77 2.47 -13.45
N ASP A 24 6.93 3.11 -13.55
CA ASP A 24 7.92 2.80 -14.59
C ASP A 24 8.51 1.38 -14.45
N GLU A 25 8.64 0.90 -13.20
CA GLU A 25 9.10 -0.44 -12.84
C GLU A 25 8.17 -1.07 -11.79
N ARG A 26 8.42 -2.32 -11.40
CA ARG A 26 7.62 -2.98 -10.36
C ARG A 26 7.73 -2.20 -9.05
N PRO A 27 6.63 -1.66 -8.50
CA PRO A 27 6.70 -0.93 -7.24
C PRO A 27 6.99 -1.89 -6.09
N SER A 28 7.70 -1.39 -5.08
CA SER A 28 7.86 -2.09 -3.81
C SER A 28 6.56 -2.11 -3.01
N ASP A 29 6.44 -3.05 -2.08
CA ASP A 29 5.29 -3.16 -1.18
C ASP A 29 5.08 -1.86 -0.39
N GLU A 30 6.15 -1.19 0.02
CA GLU A 30 6.08 0.10 0.71
C GLU A 30 5.63 1.27 -0.19
N GLN A 31 6.02 1.29 -1.48
CA GLN A 31 5.46 2.25 -2.44
C GLN A 31 3.95 2.03 -2.63
N VAL A 32 3.53 0.76 -2.74
CA VAL A 32 2.13 0.39 -2.83
C VAL A 32 1.38 0.72 -1.53
N ALA A 33 1.96 0.44 -0.37
CA ALA A 33 1.35 0.72 0.92
C ALA A 33 1.09 2.22 1.12
N ARG A 34 2.02 3.10 0.74
CA ARG A 34 1.78 4.54 0.75
C ARG A 34 0.64 4.95 -0.18
N LEU A 35 0.58 4.38 -1.37
CA LEU A 35 -0.51 4.63 -2.32
C LEU A 35 -1.86 4.18 -1.75
N LEU A 36 -1.93 2.99 -1.13
CA LEU A 36 -3.15 2.47 -0.50
C LEU A 36 -3.56 3.30 0.72
N ARG A 37 -2.60 3.72 1.55
CA ARG A 37 -2.88 4.54 2.73
C ARG A 37 -3.50 5.87 2.35
N LYS A 38 -2.97 6.56 1.34
CA LYS A 38 -3.50 7.84 0.86
C LYS A 38 -4.96 7.73 0.39
N ASP A 39 -5.29 6.62 -0.26
CA ASP A 39 -6.64 6.37 -0.78
C ASP A 39 -7.63 5.95 0.31
N LEU A 40 -7.23 5.03 1.19
CA LEU A 40 -8.10 4.49 2.23
C LEU A 40 -8.25 5.46 3.41
N TYR A 41 -7.23 6.28 3.65
CA TYR A 41 -7.13 7.18 4.81
C TYR A 41 -6.59 8.58 4.41
N PRO A 42 -7.30 9.33 3.54
CA PRO A 42 -6.81 10.60 3.01
C PRO A 42 -6.60 11.68 4.09
N VAL A 43 -7.23 11.54 5.26
CA VAL A 43 -7.11 12.49 6.38
C VAL A 43 -5.85 12.23 7.23
N THR A 44 -5.26 11.03 7.17
CA THR A 44 -4.06 10.69 7.95
C THR A 44 -2.78 10.71 7.12
N ASP A 45 -2.80 11.22 5.89
CA ASP A 45 -1.63 11.27 4.98
C ASP A 45 -0.46 12.08 5.59
N GLU A 46 -0.75 13.06 6.46
CA GLU A 46 0.27 13.88 7.15
C GLU A 46 0.91 13.18 8.38
N LEU A 47 0.42 12.01 8.81
CA LEU A 47 0.99 11.31 9.97
C LEU A 47 2.33 10.67 9.60
N ASN A 48 3.40 11.01 10.32
CA ASN A 48 4.67 10.30 10.22
C ASN A 48 4.58 8.94 10.92
N LEU A 49 4.58 7.84 10.15
CA LEU A 49 4.44 6.48 10.70
C LEU A 49 5.71 5.94 11.35
N ASN A 50 6.87 6.53 11.02
CA ASN A 50 8.14 6.13 11.62
C ASN A 50 8.25 6.49 13.11
N ASP A 51 7.36 7.35 13.63
CA ASP A 51 7.29 7.69 15.05
C ASP A 51 6.42 6.71 15.87
N LEU A 52 5.66 5.82 15.21
CA LEU A 52 4.67 4.97 15.89
C LEU A 52 5.22 3.62 16.38
N ASP A 53 6.12 2.97 15.62
CA ASP A 53 6.55 1.60 15.96
C ASP A 53 7.99 1.27 15.50
N GLY A 54 8.94 2.15 15.86
CA GLY A 54 10.36 1.94 15.60
C GLY A 54 10.76 2.05 14.12
N ARG A 55 12.04 2.26 13.87
CA ARG A 55 12.57 2.37 12.49
C ARG A 55 12.53 1.01 11.82
N THR A 56 11.76 0.89 10.75
CA THR A 56 11.72 -0.27 9.85
C THR A 56 11.75 0.22 8.41
N ASP A 57 12.20 -0.62 7.46
CA ASP A 57 12.29 -0.27 6.04
C ASP A 57 10.90 -0.13 5.37
N ASP A 58 9.88 -0.80 5.91
CA ASP A 58 8.51 -0.81 5.37
C ASP A 58 7.45 -0.38 6.42
N PRO A 59 7.54 0.84 6.98
CA PRO A 59 6.72 1.28 8.11
C PRO A 59 5.24 1.40 7.73
N THR A 60 4.95 1.71 6.46
CA THR A 60 3.58 1.84 5.98
C THR A 60 2.94 0.47 5.78
N VAL A 61 3.69 -0.51 5.25
CA VAL A 61 3.23 -1.91 5.14
C VAL A 61 2.84 -2.44 6.51
N LYS A 62 3.73 -2.27 7.49
CA LYS A 62 3.49 -2.73 8.86
C LYS A 62 2.28 -2.06 9.48
N THR A 63 2.18 -0.73 9.38
CA THR A 63 1.05 0.02 9.93
C THR A 63 -0.27 -0.45 9.32
N LEU A 64 -0.31 -0.56 7.99
CA LEU A 64 -1.52 -1.00 7.28
C LEU A 64 -1.99 -2.37 7.77
N LYS A 65 -1.06 -3.32 7.95
CA LYS A 65 -1.38 -4.66 8.41
C LYS A 65 -1.79 -4.69 9.88
N ASP A 66 -0.96 -4.13 10.75
CA ASP A 66 -1.06 -4.31 12.20
C ASP A 66 -2.15 -3.42 12.81
N HIS A 67 -2.38 -2.22 12.25
CA HIS A 67 -3.32 -1.23 12.80
C HIS A 67 -4.56 -0.99 11.94
N ASN A 68 -4.50 -1.28 10.64
CA ASN A 68 -5.59 -0.99 9.72
C ASN A 68 -6.20 -2.24 9.07
N SER A 69 -5.69 -3.43 9.39
CA SER A 69 -6.13 -4.71 8.81
C SER A 69 -6.07 -4.75 7.27
N VAL A 70 -5.23 -3.92 6.67
CA VAL A 70 -5.01 -3.84 5.23
C VAL A 70 -3.77 -4.65 4.86
N GLN A 71 -3.88 -5.55 3.90
CA GLN A 71 -2.77 -6.44 3.51
C GLN A 71 -2.59 -6.49 1.99
N ILE A 72 -1.39 -6.20 1.51
CA ILE A 72 -1.02 -6.39 0.10
C ILE A 72 -0.89 -7.89 -0.17
N ILE A 73 -1.56 -8.38 -1.21
CA ILE A 73 -1.55 -9.79 -1.63
C ILE A 73 -0.62 -9.97 -2.83
N SER A 74 -0.73 -9.12 -3.85
CA SER A 74 0.12 -9.24 -5.05
C SER A 74 0.25 -7.93 -5.82
N ILE A 75 1.35 -7.81 -6.56
CA ILE A 75 1.67 -6.71 -7.46
C ILE A 75 2.12 -7.35 -8.78
N THR A 76 1.35 -7.16 -9.84
CA THR A 76 1.58 -7.80 -11.15
C THR A 76 1.48 -6.78 -12.29
N GLU A 77 2.32 -6.90 -13.31
CA GLU A 77 2.25 -6.03 -14.49
C GLU A 77 0.97 -6.36 -15.28
N VAL A 78 0.23 -5.33 -15.70
CA VAL A 78 -0.92 -5.43 -16.59
C VAL A 78 -0.38 -5.42 -18.02
N ALA A 79 -0.70 -6.48 -18.78
CA ALA A 79 -0.24 -6.68 -20.16
C ALA A 79 -0.91 -5.73 -21.16
#